data_AF-X0K866-F1
#
_entry.id   AF-X0K866-F1
#
_cell.length_a   1.000
_cell.length_b   1.000
_cell.length_c   1.000
_cell.angle_alpha   90.00
_cell.angle_beta   90.00
_cell.angle_gamma   90.00
#
_symmetry.space_group_name_H-M   'P 1'
#
loop_
_entity.id
_entity.type
_entity.pdbx_description
1 polymer ?
#
loop_
_entity_poly.entity_id
_entity_poly.type
_entity_poly.pdbx_seq_one_letter_code
_entity_poly.pdbx_strand_id
1 'polypeptide(L)'
;MKGTLPRLSVSSIKQSTSVSNIPSLHLNEPLKVNLQKTIKMASFKHFAQAQSKFEIPPLSGGNTFIGDIHSTPEGAEKPLAMGLFRVNKGEPLTYTYKYDECKIILEGNFVIEDSTGQKVEAKAGDVFYIPNGATLTFSSPDTGLAFYTGARKMGDL
;
A
#
# COMPACT_ATOMS: atom_id res chain seq x y z
N MET A 1 -59.67 6.76 0.64
CA MET A 1 -58.72 7.80 0.15
C MET A 1 -57.35 7.14 -0.03
N LYS A 2 -56.93 6.88 -1.27
CA LYS A 2 -55.57 6.36 -1.57
C LYS A 2 -54.63 7.55 -1.72
N GLY A 3 -53.86 7.85 -0.68
CA GLY A 3 -52.80 8.86 -0.75
C GLY A 3 -51.64 8.33 -1.58
N THR A 4 -51.36 8.97 -2.71
CA THR A 4 -50.17 8.64 -3.52
C THR A 4 -48.96 9.26 -2.82
N LEU A 5 -48.05 8.40 -2.31
CA LEU A 5 -46.79 8.87 -1.72
C LEU A 5 -45.92 9.51 -2.82
N PRO A 6 -45.29 10.67 -2.57
CA PRO A 6 -44.51 11.36 -3.58
C PRO A 6 -43.26 10.56 -3.93
N ARG A 7 -43.01 10.37 -5.22
CA ARG A 7 -41.78 9.75 -5.74
C ARG A 7 -40.72 10.85 -5.86
N LEU A 8 -39.80 10.91 -4.90
CA LEU A 8 -38.68 11.86 -4.95
C LEU A 8 -37.67 11.41 -6.03
N SER A 9 -37.23 12.36 -6.85
CA SER A 9 -36.21 12.12 -7.88
C SER A 9 -34.81 12.12 -7.27
N VAL A 10 -33.87 11.42 -7.92
CA VAL A 10 -32.48 11.21 -7.44
C VAL A 10 -31.73 12.53 -7.19
N SER A 11 -32.14 13.64 -7.83
CA SER A 11 -31.53 14.95 -7.62
C SER A 11 -31.75 15.51 -6.20
N SER A 12 -32.83 15.13 -5.52
CA SER A 12 -33.17 15.62 -4.17
C SER A 12 -32.37 14.96 -3.04
N ILE A 13 -31.63 13.88 -3.33
CA ILE A 13 -30.88 13.09 -2.33
C ILE A 13 -29.46 13.67 -2.12
N LYS A 14 -28.93 14.45 -3.07
CA LYS A 14 -27.56 15.00 -3.02
C LYS A 14 -27.33 16.08 -1.94
N GLN A 15 -28.37 16.51 -1.23
CA GLN A 15 -28.29 17.62 -0.26
C GLN A 15 -28.37 17.20 1.22
N SER A 16 -28.52 15.90 1.50
CA SER A 16 -28.56 15.40 2.89
C SER A 16 -27.28 14.64 3.23
N THR A 17 -26.47 15.19 4.14
CA THR A 17 -25.23 14.58 4.63
C THR A 17 -25.44 13.61 5.80
N SER A 18 -26.68 13.29 6.20
CA SER A 18 -26.93 12.24 7.20
C SER A 18 -28.25 11.49 6.93
N VAL A 19 -28.15 10.15 6.96
CA VAL A 19 -29.28 9.22 6.69
C VAL A 19 -30.25 9.14 7.88
N SER A 20 -29.91 9.74 9.03
CA SER A 20 -30.66 9.58 10.29
C SER A 20 -32.01 10.30 10.35
N ASN A 21 -32.36 11.15 9.37
CA ASN A 21 -33.58 11.98 9.42
C ASN A 21 -34.56 11.80 8.25
N ILE A 22 -34.57 10.64 7.58
CA ILE A 22 -35.56 10.36 6.52
C ILE A 22 -36.61 9.36 7.05
N PRO A 23 -37.91 9.72 7.14
CA PRO A 23 -38.94 8.79 7.58
C PRO A 23 -39.03 7.61 6.58
N SER A 24 -38.87 6.39 7.11
CA SER A 24 -39.19 5.08 6.51
C SER A 24 -39.43 5.03 4.99
N LEU A 25 -38.39 5.27 4.19
CA LEU A 25 -38.39 4.97 2.77
C LEU A 25 -38.34 3.44 2.57
N HIS A 26 -39.40 2.87 1.97
CA HIS A 26 -39.34 1.52 1.40
C HIS A 26 -38.46 1.56 0.12
N LEU A 27 -37.16 1.39 0.31
CA LEU A 27 -36.21 1.20 -0.79
C LEU A 27 -36.30 -0.25 -1.30
N ASN A 28 -36.39 -0.43 -2.62
CA ASN A 28 -36.27 -1.77 -3.20
C ASN A 28 -34.81 -2.25 -3.15
N GLU A 29 -34.61 -3.56 -3.10
CA GLU A 29 -33.27 -4.17 -3.02
C GLU A 29 -32.26 -3.65 -4.05
N PRO A 30 -32.59 -3.46 -5.34
CA PRO A 30 -31.61 -2.90 -6.29
C PRO A 30 -31.19 -1.46 -5.97
N LEU A 31 -32.06 -0.64 -5.36
CA LEU A 31 -31.68 0.71 -4.90
C LEU A 31 -30.87 0.68 -3.60
N LYS A 32 -31.13 -0.26 -2.67
CA LYS A 32 -30.29 -0.45 -1.48
C LYS A 32 -28.88 -0.90 -1.86
N VAL A 33 -28.77 -1.86 -2.79
CA VAL A 33 -27.49 -2.36 -3.31
C VAL A 33 -26.73 -1.24 -4.03
N ASN A 34 -27.40 -0.45 -4.86
CA ASN A 34 -26.76 0.70 -5.51
C ASN A 34 -26.36 1.80 -4.50
N LEU A 35 -27.14 2.05 -3.45
CA LEU A 35 -26.78 3.03 -2.41
C LEU A 35 -25.58 2.55 -1.57
N GLN A 36 -25.55 1.27 -1.17
CA GLN A 36 -24.39 0.66 -0.50
C GLN A 36 -23.14 0.66 -1.40
N LYS A 37 -23.31 0.44 -2.71
CA LYS A 37 -22.24 0.54 -3.71
C LYS A 37 -21.78 1.98 -3.96
N THR A 38 -22.67 2.96 -3.77
CA THR A 38 -22.39 4.40 -3.95
C THR A 38 -21.77 5.06 -2.70
N ILE A 39 -21.82 4.42 -1.53
CA ILE A 39 -21.21 4.94 -0.29
C ILE A 39 -20.13 3.98 0.25
N LYS A 40 -19.21 3.57 -0.62
CA LYS A 40 -17.85 3.22 -0.18
C LYS A 40 -16.91 4.21 -0.85
N MET A 41 -17.04 5.48 -0.46
CA MET A 41 -16.12 6.52 -0.90
C MET A 41 -14.72 6.12 -0.45
N ALA A 42 -13.89 5.68 -1.39
CA ALA A 42 -12.49 5.43 -1.12
C ALA A 42 -11.83 6.76 -0.73
N SER A 43 -11.20 6.79 0.44
CA SER A 43 -10.43 7.93 0.92
C SER A 43 -8.94 7.60 0.88
N PHE A 44 -8.12 8.60 0.59
CA PHE A 44 -6.68 8.44 0.72
C PHE A 44 -6.30 8.21 2.19
N LYS A 45 -5.22 7.49 2.41
CA LYS A 45 -4.59 7.33 3.72
C LYS A 45 -3.34 8.20 3.77
N HIS A 46 -3.28 9.08 4.76
CA HIS A 46 -2.12 9.94 5.00
C HIS A 46 -1.32 9.38 6.18
N PHE A 47 -0.03 9.14 5.95
CA PHE A 47 0.93 8.70 6.97
C PHE A 47 1.96 9.80 7.15
N ALA A 48 1.66 10.75 8.04
CA ALA A 48 2.47 11.94 8.24
C ALA A 48 3.89 11.56 8.66
N GLN A 49 4.88 11.97 7.85
CA GLN A 49 6.31 11.79 8.13
C GLN A 49 6.69 10.30 8.36
N ALA A 50 6.04 9.37 7.66
CA ALA A 50 6.30 7.94 7.83
C ALA A 50 7.78 7.57 7.67
N GLN A 51 8.50 8.21 6.75
CA GLN A 51 9.95 8.03 6.57
C GLN A 51 10.75 8.13 7.88
N SER A 52 10.42 9.08 8.75
CA SER A 52 11.14 9.34 9.99
C SER A 52 10.44 8.80 11.25
N LYS A 53 9.13 8.56 11.21
CA LYS A 53 8.34 8.16 12.39
C LYS A 53 7.90 6.70 12.41
N PHE A 54 7.92 6.02 11.27
CA PHE A 54 7.51 4.62 11.23
C PHE A 54 8.63 3.74 11.77
N GLU A 55 8.34 3.02 12.86
CA GLU A 55 9.24 2.01 13.41
C GLU A 55 9.24 0.79 12.50
N ILE A 56 10.35 0.58 11.79
CA ILE A 56 10.49 -0.55 10.86
C ILE A 56 10.82 -1.81 11.66
N PRO A 57 9.98 -2.86 11.65
CA PRO A 57 10.28 -4.10 12.34
C PRO A 57 11.55 -4.78 11.80
N PRO A 58 12.32 -5.47 12.66
CA PRO A 58 13.47 -6.23 12.20
C PRO A 58 13.03 -7.43 11.35
N LEU A 59 13.72 -7.64 10.22
CA LEU A 59 13.62 -8.86 9.45
C LEU A 59 14.61 -9.86 10.06
N SER A 60 14.10 -10.70 10.97
CA SER A 60 14.83 -11.79 11.66
C SER A 60 16.27 -11.48 12.10
N GLY A 61 16.44 -11.09 13.37
CA GLY A 61 17.68 -11.25 14.14
C GLY A 61 18.94 -10.48 13.68
N GLY A 62 18.87 -9.66 12.63
CA GLY A 62 20.04 -9.05 12.00
C GLY A 62 19.95 -7.53 11.78
N ASN A 63 20.73 -7.07 10.80
CA ASN A 63 20.93 -5.68 10.36
C ASN A 63 19.88 -5.20 9.33
N THR A 64 18.85 -6.00 9.06
CA THR A 64 17.83 -5.72 8.04
C THR A 64 16.48 -5.51 8.70
N PHE A 65 15.73 -4.51 8.23
CA PHE A 65 14.41 -4.13 8.73
C PHE A 65 13.46 -3.93 7.56
N ILE A 66 12.24 -4.43 7.67
CA ILE A 66 11.20 -4.22 6.67
C ILE A 66 9.84 -4.11 7.34
N GLY A 67 9.04 -3.14 6.89
CA GLY A 67 7.70 -2.95 7.43
C GLY A 67 6.76 -2.34 6.40
N ASP A 68 5.58 -2.96 6.27
CA ASP A 68 4.47 -2.43 5.50
C ASP A 68 3.81 -1.28 6.25
N ILE A 69 3.67 -0.13 5.60
CA ILE A 69 2.90 1.01 6.10
C ILE A 69 1.41 0.82 5.77
N HIS A 70 1.11 0.35 4.56
CA HIS A 70 -0.25 0.11 4.12
C HIS A 70 -0.30 -0.91 2.99
N SER A 71 -1.48 -1.50 2.78
CA SER A 71 -1.77 -2.28 1.59
C SER A 71 -3.20 -2.04 1.13
N THR A 72 -3.50 -2.48 -0.09
CA THR A 72 -4.88 -2.66 -0.54
C THR A 72 -5.70 -3.49 0.45
N PRO A 73 -7.03 -3.28 0.54
CA PRO A 73 -7.88 -4.08 1.41
C PRO A 73 -7.73 -5.58 1.19
N GLU A 74 -7.99 -6.34 2.25
CA GLU A 74 -8.04 -7.79 2.17
C GLU A 74 -9.01 -8.27 1.08
N GLY A 75 -8.61 -9.30 0.34
CA GLY A 75 -9.39 -9.84 -0.78
C GLY A 75 -9.27 -9.05 -2.10
N ALA A 76 -8.43 -8.02 -2.17
CA ALA A 76 -8.13 -7.36 -3.44
C ALA A 76 -7.55 -8.36 -4.47
N GLU A 77 -8.09 -8.33 -5.70
CA GLU A 77 -7.66 -9.20 -6.81
C GLU A 77 -6.20 -8.94 -7.21
N LYS A 78 -5.78 -7.67 -7.17
CA LYS A 78 -4.42 -7.21 -7.49
C LYS A 78 -3.89 -6.42 -6.29
N PRO A 79 -3.37 -7.12 -5.28
CA PRO A 79 -2.95 -6.47 -4.05
C PRO A 79 -1.69 -5.63 -4.28
N LEU A 80 -1.60 -4.53 -3.55
CA LEU A 80 -0.43 -3.66 -3.53
C LEU A 80 -0.09 -3.35 -2.08
N ALA A 81 1.16 -3.54 -1.69
CA ALA A 81 1.69 -3.12 -0.40
C ALA A 81 2.71 -2.00 -0.61
N MET A 82 2.83 -1.11 0.37
CA MET A 82 3.86 -0.08 0.42
C MET A 82 4.47 -0.01 1.81
N GLY A 83 5.76 0.32 1.88
CA GLY A 83 6.47 0.29 3.14
C GLY A 83 7.88 0.87 3.06
N LEU A 84 8.62 0.65 4.14
CA LEU A 84 10.02 1.05 4.27
C LEU A 84 10.91 -0.18 4.48
N PHE A 85 12.07 -0.15 3.83
CA PHE A 85 13.10 -1.17 3.90
C PHE A 85 14.42 -0.53 4.31
N ARG A 86 15.04 -1.03 5.37
CA ARG A 86 16.33 -0.54 5.86
C ARG A 86 17.32 -1.68 5.94
N VAL A 87 18.54 -1.41 5.47
CA VAL A 87 19.68 -2.30 5.64
C VAL A 87 20.79 -1.49 6.30
N ASN A 88 21.21 -1.91 7.48
CA ASN A 88 22.40 -1.42 8.14
C ASN A 88 23.60 -2.30 7.77
N LYS A 89 24.81 -1.85 8.11
CA LYS A 89 26.03 -2.63 7.98
C LYS A 89 25.90 -3.98 8.70
N GLY A 90 26.23 -5.04 7.99
CA GLY A 90 26.17 -6.41 8.50
C GLY A 90 26.02 -7.41 7.36
N GLU A 91 25.39 -8.55 7.65
CA GLU A 91 25.18 -9.63 6.69
C GLU A 91 24.31 -9.17 5.52
N PRO A 92 24.67 -9.50 4.27
CA PRO A 92 23.83 -9.22 3.11
C PRO A 92 22.51 -10.01 3.14
N LEU A 93 21.42 -9.36 2.71
CA LEU A 93 20.13 -10.01 2.49
C LEU A 93 20.03 -10.45 1.03
N THR A 94 19.93 -11.75 0.77
CA THR A 94 19.55 -12.28 -0.55
C THR A 94 18.07 -12.63 -0.57
N TYR A 95 17.34 -12.17 -1.58
CA TYR A 95 15.91 -12.44 -1.73
C TYR A 95 15.53 -12.68 -3.19
N THR A 96 14.67 -13.66 -3.43
CA THR A 96 14.06 -13.92 -4.74
C THR A 96 12.62 -13.44 -4.75
N TYR A 97 12.36 -12.46 -5.61
CA TYR A 97 11.08 -11.78 -5.73
C TYR A 97 10.00 -12.70 -6.31
N LYS A 98 8.83 -12.72 -5.67
CA LYS A 98 7.63 -13.46 -6.12
C LYS A 98 6.57 -12.56 -6.77
N TYR A 99 6.91 -11.27 -6.93
CA TYR A 99 6.06 -10.21 -7.41
C TYR A 99 6.93 -9.06 -7.94
N ASP A 100 6.34 -8.20 -8.76
CA ASP A 100 6.98 -6.95 -9.17
C ASP A 100 7.04 -5.96 -8.00
N GLU A 101 8.17 -5.27 -7.87
CA GLU A 101 8.37 -4.24 -6.85
C GLU A 101 9.10 -3.01 -7.42
N CYS A 102 8.68 -1.83 -7.01
CA CYS A 102 9.41 -0.59 -7.24
C CYS A 102 9.98 -0.07 -5.92
N LYS A 103 11.17 0.52 -5.97
CA LYS A 103 11.80 1.19 -4.83
C LYS A 103 12.37 2.55 -5.21
N ILE A 104 12.44 3.46 -4.24
CA ILE A 104 13.31 4.63 -4.28
C ILE A 104 14.18 4.64 -3.02
N ILE A 105 15.48 4.90 -3.18
CA ILE A 105 16.39 5.09 -2.06
C ILE A 105 16.14 6.49 -1.50
N LEU A 106 15.82 6.58 -0.21
CA LEU A 106 15.49 7.83 0.46
C LEU A 106 16.71 8.42 1.18
N GLU A 107 17.50 7.58 1.83
CA GLU A 107 18.63 8.00 2.68
C GLU A 107 19.77 6.99 2.59
N GLY A 108 20.99 7.47 2.87
CA GLY A 108 22.18 6.65 2.94
C GLY A 108 22.51 5.99 1.60
N ASN A 109 22.99 4.75 1.68
CA ASN A 109 23.49 4.03 0.52
C ASN A 109 23.32 2.52 0.64
N PHE A 110 23.13 1.88 -0.50
CA PHE A 110 23.04 0.44 -0.65
C PHE A 110 24.10 -0.04 -1.65
N VAL A 111 24.48 -1.30 -1.53
CA VAL A 111 25.07 -2.07 -2.62
C VAL A 111 24.04 -3.13 -3.00
N ILE A 112 23.57 -3.08 -4.24
CA ILE A 112 22.53 -3.96 -4.79
C ILE A 112 23.13 -4.76 -5.93
N GLU A 113 23.04 -6.08 -5.83
CA GLU A 113 23.56 -7.02 -6.83
C GLU A 113 22.45 -7.95 -7.30
N ASP A 114 22.44 -8.30 -8.59
CA ASP A 114 21.52 -9.30 -9.15
C ASP A 114 22.24 -10.56 -9.64
N SER A 115 21.46 -11.60 -9.95
CA SER A 115 21.99 -12.88 -10.43
C SER A 115 22.58 -12.82 -11.86
N THR A 116 22.43 -11.72 -12.58
CA THR A 116 23.05 -11.49 -13.90
C THR A 116 24.48 -10.95 -13.77
N GLY A 117 24.88 -10.54 -12.56
CA GLY A 117 26.15 -9.90 -12.28
C GLY A 117 26.08 -8.37 -12.30
N GLN A 118 24.89 -7.78 -12.45
CA GLN A 118 24.72 -6.33 -12.30
C GLN A 118 24.95 -5.97 -10.83
N LYS A 119 25.72 -4.90 -10.61
CA LYS A 119 26.02 -4.35 -9.29
C LYS A 119 25.90 -2.83 -9.32
N VAL A 120 25.18 -2.27 -8.36
CA VAL A 120 24.95 -0.83 -8.25
C VAL A 120 25.22 -0.37 -6.83
N GLU A 121 26.04 0.68 -6.68
CA GLU A 121 26.15 1.47 -5.46
C GLU A 121 25.06 2.55 -5.48
N ALA A 122 23.92 2.24 -4.87
CA ALA A 122 22.73 3.07 -4.90
C ALA A 122 22.75 4.13 -3.79
N LYS A 123 22.25 5.32 -4.09
CA LYS A 123 22.19 6.48 -3.19
C LYS A 123 20.81 7.15 -3.22
N ALA A 124 20.57 8.06 -2.29
CA ALA A 124 19.32 8.82 -2.21
C ALA A 124 18.93 9.43 -3.58
N GLY A 125 17.68 9.17 -3.99
CA GLY A 125 17.12 9.58 -5.27
C GLY A 125 17.13 8.50 -6.36
N ASP A 126 17.92 7.43 -6.21
CA ASP A 126 17.94 6.34 -7.18
C ASP A 126 16.64 5.50 -7.09
N VAL A 127 16.13 5.07 -8.25
CA VAL A 127 14.88 4.31 -8.39
C VAL A 127 15.17 2.94 -8.99
N PHE A 128 14.51 1.91 -8.47
CA PHE A 128 14.63 0.53 -8.91
C PHE A 128 13.27 -0.02 -9.30
N TYR A 129 13.22 -0.75 -10.40
CA TYR A 129 12.16 -1.69 -10.72
C TYR A 129 12.74 -3.09 -10.64
N ILE A 130 12.07 -3.98 -9.92
CA ILE A 130 12.52 -5.33 -9.64
C ILE A 130 11.43 -6.27 -10.17
N PRO A 131 11.69 -7.02 -11.24
CA PRO A 131 10.68 -7.88 -11.83
C PRO A 131 10.48 -9.14 -10.98
N ASN A 132 9.26 -9.68 -11.04
CA ASN A 132 8.96 -11.01 -10.48
C ASN A 132 9.97 -12.06 -11.00
N GLY A 133 10.53 -12.86 -10.10
CA GLY A 133 11.54 -13.88 -10.37
C GLY A 133 12.98 -13.39 -10.26
N ALA A 134 13.24 -12.08 -10.12
CA ALA A 134 14.57 -11.57 -9.89
C ALA A 134 15.10 -11.98 -8.51
N THR A 135 16.37 -12.38 -8.44
CA THR A 135 17.09 -12.59 -7.19
C THR A 135 18.05 -11.43 -6.99
N LEU A 136 17.91 -10.72 -5.87
CA LEU A 136 18.76 -9.60 -5.49
C LEU A 136 19.46 -9.86 -4.16
N THR A 137 20.68 -9.35 -4.05
CA THR A 137 21.44 -9.26 -2.80
C THR A 137 21.58 -7.80 -2.41
N PHE A 138 21.14 -7.46 -1.19
CA PHE A 138 21.20 -6.12 -0.62
C PHE A 138 22.21 -6.09 0.53
N SER A 139 23.07 -5.07 0.53
CA SER A 139 23.95 -4.77 1.66
C SER A 139 24.14 -3.26 1.79
N SER A 140 24.74 -2.81 2.88
CA SER A 140 25.18 -1.42 3.05
C SER A 140 26.50 -1.39 3.80
N PRO A 141 27.45 -0.52 3.44
CA PRO A 141 28.64 -0.27 4.25
C PRO A 141 28.35 0.52 5.54
N ASP A 142 27.18 1.16 5.66
CA ASP A 142 26.75 1.90 6.86
C ASP A 142 25.24 1.74 7.13
N THR A 143 24.40 2.54 6.47
CA THR A 143 22.94 2.37 6.50
C THR A 143 22.32 2.86 5.18
N GLY A 144 21.21 2.26 4.81
CA GLY A 144 20.38 2.68 3.69
C GLY A 144 18.91 2.53 4.03
N LEU A 145 18.09 3.48 3.59
CA LEU A 145 16.63 3.46 3.70
C LEU A 145 15.99 3.59 2.32
N ALA A 146 15.02 2.73 2.02
CA ALA A 146 14.23 2.79 0.80
C ALA A 146 12.73 2.79 1.10
N PHE A 147 11.96 3.53 0.32
CA PHE A 147 10.53 3.30 0.17
C PHE A 147 10.30 2.26 -0.92
N TYR A 148 9.34 1.37 -0.72
CA TYR A 148 8.97 0.38 -1.72
C TYR A 148 7.46 0.30 -1.92
N THR A 149 7.08 -0.21 -3.09
CA THR A 149 5.75 -0.75 -3.33
C THR A 149 5.83 -2.05 -4.12
N GLY A 150 5.19 -3.10 -3.60
CA GLY A 150 5.21 -4.44 -4.19
C GLY A 150 3.81 -4.93 -4.51
N ALA A 151 3.65 -5.64 -5.64
CA ALA A 151 2.40 -6.23 -6.11
C ALA A 151 2.00 -7.49 -5.30
N ARG A 152 1.85 -7.32 -3.98
CA ARG A 152 1.57 -8.37 -3.01
C ARG A 152 0.66 -7.89 -1.89
N LYS A 153 0.18 -8.84 -1.09
CA LYS A 153 -0.59 -8.57 0.14
C LYS A 153 0.35 -8.12 1.26
N MET A 154 -0.20 -7.48 2.28
CA MET A 154 0.56 -7.14 3.48
C MET A 154 1.13 -8.39 4.16
N GLY A 155 2.39 -8.33 4.60
CA GLY A 155 3.05 -9.41 5.31
C GLY A 155 3.59 -10.56 4.44
N ASP A 156 3.31 -10.60 3.13
CA ASP A 156 3.92 -11.56 2.19
C ASP A 156 5.37 -11.15 1.84
N LEU A 157 6.21 -11.02 2.88
CA LEU A 157 7.61 -10.61 2.81
C LEU A 157 8.51 -11.75 2.33
#